data_AF-A0A527H7X3-F1
#
_entry.id   AF-A0A527H7X3-F1
#
_cell.length_a   1.000
_cell.length_b   1.000
_cell.length_c   1.000
_cell.angle_alpha   90.00
_cell.angle_beta   90.00
_cell.angle_gamma   90.00
#
_symmetry.space_group_name_H-M   'P 1'
#
loop_
_entity.id
_entity.type
_entity.pdbx_description
1 polymer ?
#
loop_
_entity_poly.entity_id
_entity_poly.type
_entity_poly.pdbx_seq_one_letter_code
_entity_poly.pdbx_strand_id
1 'polypeptide(L)'
;PFSDRIRNEVGMATMAVGNIYEPDHVNSILMAGRADLVALARPHLTDPYWTLHAAVTLGDRGVKWPDPYLPGRDQLYRLAERDAAAGLKV
;
A
#
# COMPACT_ATOMS: atom_id res chain seq x y z
N PRO A 1 -7.60 -13.17 10.59
CA PRO A 1 -7.73 -14.61 10.92
C PRO A 1 -8.72 -15.37 10.03
N PHE A 2 -9.89 -14.81 9.71
CA PHE A 2 -10.88 -15.53 8.88
C PHE A 2 -10.45 -15.72 7.41
N SER A 3 -9.94 -14.66 6.76
CA SER A 3 -9.42 -14.73 5.39
C SER A 3 -8.38 -15.83 5.23
N ASP A 4 -7.42 -15.88 6.15
CA ASP A 4 -6.32 -16.85 6.21
C ASP A 4 -6.84 -18.29 6.25
N ARG A 5 -7.76 -18.55 7.19
CA ARG A 5 -8.37 -19.87 7.33
C ARG A 5 -9.13 -20.28 6.07
N ILE A 6 -9.98 -19.40 5.52
CA ILE A 6 -10.75 -19.70 4.30
C ILE A 6 -9.80 -19.98 3.13
N ARG A 7 -8.77 -19.14 2.95
CA ARG A 7 -7.80 -19.31 1.87
C ARG A 7 -7.07 -20.65 1.95
N ASN A 8 -6.54 -20.97 3.11
CA ASN A 8 -5.62 -22.09 3.28
C ASN A 8 -6.34 -23.43 3.52
N GLU A 9 -7.56 -23.43 4.08
CA GLU A 9 -8.34 -24.66 4.28
C GLU A 9 -9.25 -24.98 3.09
N VAL A 10 -9.84 -23.98 2.45
CA VAL A 10 -10.78 -24.18 1.32
C VAL A 10 -10.07 -24.10 -0.04
N GLY A 11 -8.89 -23.48 -0.11
CA GLY A 11 -8.16 -23.30 -1.36
C GLY A 11 -8.77 -22.26 -2.30
N MET A 12 -9.62 -21.36 -1.77
CA MET A 12 -10.23 -20.27 -2.53
C MET A 12 -9.46 -18.97 -2.33
N ALA A 13 -9.34 -18.17 -3.40
CA ALA A 13 -8.76 -16.85 -3.28
C ALA A 13 -9.59 -15.96 -2.33
N THR A 14 -8.94 -15.20 -1.46
CA THR A 14 -9.59 -14.33 -0.48
C THR A 14 -9.06 -12.90 -0.49
N MET A 15 -9.92 -11.97 -0.04
CA MET A 15 -9.58 -10.58 0.19
C MET A 15 -9.72 -10.24 1.68
N ALA A 16 -8.63 -9.85 2.33
CA ALA A 16 -8.64 -9.45 3.72
C ALA A 16 -9.10 -7.98 3.87
N VAL A 17 -9.85 -7.70 4.93
CA VAL A 17 -10.34 -6.36 5.27
C VAL A 17 -10.42 -6.20 6.78
N GLY A 18 -10.46 -4.95 7.25
CA GLY A 18 -10.71 -4.61 8.64
C GLY A 18 -9.46 -4.18 9.38
N ASN A 19 -9.48 -2.94 9.86
CA ASN A 19 -8.39 -2.31 10.61
C ASN A 19 -6.99 -2.36 9.94
N ILE A 20 -6.96 -2.21 8.61
CA ILE A 20 -5.73 -2.10 7.81
C ILE A 20 -5.56 -0.63 7.42
N TYR A 21 -4.43 -0.03 7.79
CA TYR A 21 -4.19 1.41 7.62
C TYR A 21 -2.71 1.79 7.42
N GLU A 22 -1.78 0.84 7.56
CA GLU A 22 -0.36 1.03 7.28
C GLU A 22 0.08 0.12 6.12
N PRO A 23 1.04 0.54 5.28
CA PRO A 23 1.59 -0.31 4.22
C PRO A 23 2.15 -1.62 4.75
N ASP A 24 2.76 -1.62 5.94
CA ASP A 24 3.33 -2.82 6.56
C ASP A 24 2.27 -3.85 6.95
N HIS A 25 1.06 -3.41 7.31
CA HIS A 25 -0.07 -4.33 7.53
C HIS A 25 -0.43 -5.06 6.23
N VAL A 26 -0.48 -4.34 5.10
CA VAL A 26 -0.76 -4.91 3.77
C VAL A 26 0.32 -5.92 3.39
N ASN A 27 1.60 -5.53 3.49
CA ASN A 27 2.73 -6.39 3.16
C ASN A 27 2.75 -7.65 4.03
N SER A 28 2.52 -7.52 5.34
CA SER A 28 2.47 -8.64 6.28
C SER A 28 1.29 -9.59 6.07
N ILE A 29 0.20 -9.15 5.44
CA ILE A 29 -0.93 -10.04 5.08
C ILE A 29 -0.58 -10.84 3.82
N LEU A 30 -0.11 -10.16 2.78
CA LEU A 30 0.18 -10.77 1.48
C LEU A 30 1.39 -11.70 1.55
N MET A 31 2.51 -11.26 2.15
CA MET A 31 3.75 -12.06 2.23
C MET A 31 3.59 -13.30 3.12
N ALA A 32 2.70 -13.24 4.10
CA ALA A 32 2.36 -14.38 4.94
C ALA A 32 1.37 -15.36 4.26
N GLY A 33 0.89 -15.07 3.04
CA GLY A 33 -0.11 -15.91 2.36
C GLY A 33 -1.45 -15.98 3.08
N ARG A 34 -1.82 -14.94 3.85
CA ARG A 34 -3.08 -14.90 4.63
C ARG A 34 -4.27 -14.37 3.83
N ALA A 35 -4.02 -13.79 2.66
CA ALA A 35 -5.01 -13.36 1.67
C ALA A 35 -4.30 -13.14 0.33
N ASP A 36 -5.07 -13.08 -0.75
CA ASP A 36 -4.58 -12.79 -2.11
C ASP A 36 -4.75 -11.30 -2.45
N LEU A 37 -5.68 -10.63 -1.78
CA LEU A 37 -5.91 -9.18 -1.89
C LEU A 37 -6.17 -8.55 -0.52
N VAL A 38 -6.02 -7.23 -0.45
CA VAL A 38 -6.31 -6.42 0.74
C VAL A 38 -7.23 -5.26 0.37
N ALA A 39 -8.36 -5.14 1.08
CA ALA A 39 -9.28 -4.03 0.94
C ALA A 39 -8.99 -2.94 1.98
N LEU A 40 -8.81 -1.72 1.49
CA LEU A 40 -8.62 -0.51 2.29
C LEU A 40 -9.90 0.33 2.26
N ALA A 41 -10.31 0.85 3.42
CA ALA A 41 -11.51 1.66 3.54
C ALA A 41 -11.19 3.05 4.09
N ARG A 42 -11.13 3.19 5.42
CA ARG A 42 -10.89 4.47 6.11
C ARG A 42 -9.62 5.21 5.64
N PRO A 43 -8.47 4.57 5.34
CA PRO A 43 -7.30 5.27 4.82
C PRO A 43 -7.60 6.07 3.53
N HIS A 44 -8.39 5.52 2.61
CA HIS A 44 -8.78 6.22 1.38
C HIS A 44 -9.77 7.36 1.61
N LEU A 45 -10.51 7.36 2.72
CA LEU A 45 -11.42 8.47 3.05
C LEU A 45 -10.67 9.70 3.52
N THR A 46 -9.55 9.51 4.22
CA THR A 46 -8.69 10.61 4.69
C THR A 46 -7.65 11.02 3.65
N ASP A 47 -7.21 10.08 2.82
CA ASP A 47 -6.24 10.30 1.75
C ASP A 47 -6.60 9.43 0.53
N PRO A 48 -7.29 9.98 -0.49
CA PRO A 48 -7.72 9.19 -1.65
C PRO A 48 -6.54 8.61 -2.44
N TYR A 49 -5.33 9.19 -2.34
CA TYR A 49 -4.13 8.73 -3.01
C TYR A 49 -3.19 7.95 -2.09
N TRP A 50 -3.69 7.45 -0.95
CA TRP A 50 -2.94 6.68 0.03
C TRP A 50 -2.04 5.60 -0.60
N THR A 51 -2.56 4.84 -1.58
CA THR A 51 -1.79 3.77 -2.24
C THR A 51 -0.64 4.32 -3.10
N LEU A 52 -0.84 5.46 -3.76
CA LEU A 52 0.20 6.13 -4.54
C LEU A 52 1.28 6.72 -3.64
N HIS A 53 0.88 7.32 -2.50
CA HIS A 53 1.81 7.81 -1.49
C HIS A 53 2.62 6.65 -0.87
N ALA A 54 1.97 5.55 -0.50
CA ALA A 54 2.63 4.34 0.00
C ALA A 54 3.62 3.77 -1.02
N ALA A 55 3.25 3.72 -2.31
CA ALA A 55 4.14 3.29 -3.39
C ALA A 55 5.40 4.16 -3.45
N VAL A 56 5.26 5.48 -3.35
CA VAL A 56 6.42 6.40 -3.33
C VAL A 56 7.31 6.15 -2.11
N THR A 57 6.75 6.02 -0.91
CA THR A 57 7.52 5.73 0.31
C THR A 57 8.27 4.41 0.23
N LEU A 58 7.69 3.40 -0.44
CA LEU A 58 8.33 2.11 -0.69
C LEU A 58 9.31 2.13 -1.88
N GLY A 59 9.47 3.27 -2.55
CA GLY A 59 10.36 3.43 -3.70
C GLY A 59 9.82 2.83 -5.01
N ASP A 60 8.54 2.48 -5.09
CA ASP A 60 7.94 1.96 -6.32
C ASP A 60 7.87 3.03 -7.41
N ARG A 61 8.30 2.62 -8.61
CA ARG A 61 8.26 3.40 -9.85
C ARG A 61 7.46 2.71 -10.96
N GLY A 62 6.91 1.53 -10.68
CA GLY A 62 6.19 0.73 -11.67
C GLY A 62 4.74 1.16 -11.88
N VAL A 63 4.11 1.79 -10.88
CA VAL A 63 2.72 2.24 -10.99
C VAL A 63 2.60 3.41 -11.99
N LYS A 64 1.70 3.24 -12.96
CA LYS A 64 1.32 4.33 -13.88
C LYS A 64 0.39 5.32 -13.18
N TRP A 65 0.80 6.57 -13.10
CA TRP A 65 -0.05 7.68 -12.64
C TRP A 65 -0.81 8.29 -13.82
N PRO A 66 -1.98 8.91 -13.59
CA PRO A 66 -2.63 9.73 -14.60
C PRO A 66 -1.71 10.86 -15.08
N ASP A 67 -1.64 11.08 -16.39
CA ASP A 67 -0.69 12.02 -17.02
C ASP A 67 -0.75 13.45 -16.44
N PRO A 68 -1.92 14.02 -16.09
CA PRO A 68 -1.97 15.36 -15.48
C PRO A 68 -1.27 15.46 -14.11
N TYR A 69 -0.98 14.34 -13.44
CA TYR A 69 -0.41 14.32 -12.09
C TYR A 69 1.10 14.05 -12.06
N LEU A 70 1.74 13.84 -13.21
CA LEU A 70 3.17 13.56 -13.30
C LEU A 70 4.04 14.63 -12.61
N PRO A 71 3.79 15.95 -12.74
CA PRO A 71 4.60 16.95 -12.03
C PRO A 71 4.53 16.82 -10.51
N GLY A 72 3.35 16.50 -9.95
CA GLY A 72 3.15 16.30 -8.52
C GLY A 72 3.81 15.01 -8.02
N ARG A 73 3.70 13.93 -8.80
CA ARG A 73 4.43 12.68 -8.56
C ARG A 73 5.94 12.91 -8.49
N ASP A 74 6.50 13.62 -9.47
CA ASP A 74 7.94 13.85 -9.56
C ASP A 74 8.46 14.74 -8.43
N GLN A 75 7.64 15.67 -7.93
CA GLN A 75 7.93 16.39 -6.69
C GLN A 75 7.91 15.46 -5.48
N LEU A 76 6.87 14.62 -5.34
CA LEU A 76 6.74 13.70 -4.21
C LEU A 76 7.92 12.71 -4.14
N TYR A 77 8.35 12.18 -5.29
CA TYR A 77 9.53 11.34 -5.38
C TYR A 77 10.80 12.03 -4.87
N ARG A 78 11.07 13.27 -5.31
CA ARG A 78 12.24 14.03 -4.85
C ARG A 78 12.21 14.31 -3.35
N LEU A 79 11.03 14.57 -2.79
CA LEU A 79 10.87 14.78 -1.34
C LEU A 79 11.13 13.48 -0.57
N ALA A 80 10.58 12.36 -1.02
CA ALA A 80 10.82 11.06 -0.39
C ALA A 80 12.30 10.65 -0.43
N GLU A 81 12.98 10.87 -1.56
CA GLU A 81 14.43 10.64 -1.70
C GLU A 81 15.25 11.52 -0.74
N ARG A 82 14.88 12.80 -0.61
CA ARG A 82 15.52 13.73 0.32
C ARG A 82 15.34 13.29 1.77
N ASP A 83 14.12 12.92 2.16
CA ASP A 83 13.79 12.55 3.53
C ASP A 83 14.49 11.23 3.90
N ALA A 84 14.55 10.27 2.97
CA ALA A 84 15.35 9.05 3.10
C ALA A 84 16.85 9.34 3.27
N ALA A 85 17.42 10.26 2.48
CA ALA A 85 18.83 10.66 2.59
C ALA A 85 19.14 11.40 3.90
N ALA A 86 18.17 12.14 4.45
CA ALA A 86 18.30 12.83 5.72
C ALA A 86 18.07 11.94 6.95
N GLY A 87 17.72 10.65 6.76
CA GLY A 87 17.36 9.74 7.85
C GLY A 87 16.06 10.11 8.56
N LEU A 88 15.28 11.02 7.99
CA LEU A 88 13.96 11.41 8.48
C LEU A 88 12.94 10.42 7.92
N LYS A 89 12.51 9.46 8.73
CA LYS A 89 11.28 8.72 8.44
C LYS A 89 10.11 9.58 8.91
N VAL A 90 9.32 10.10 7.96
CA VAL A 90 7.99 10.64 8.23
C VAL A 90 7.03 9.48 8.43
#